data_AF-A0AAD7QBT2-F1
#
_entry.id   AF-A0AAD7QBT2-F1
#
_cell.length_a   1.000
_cell.length_b   1.000
_cell.length_c   1.000
_cell.angle_alpha   90.00
_cell.angle_beta   90.00
_cell.angle_gamma   90.00
#
_symmetry.space_group_name_H-M   'P 1'
#
loop_
_entity.id
_entity.type
_entity.pdbx_description
1 polymer ?
#
loop_
_entity_poly.entity_id
_entity_poly.type
_entity_poly.pdbx_seq_one_letter_code
_entity_poly.pdbx_strand_id
1 'polypeptide(L)'
;MSLECILETFGRIRKTMSFNVAKLLPLLAHIATLTSMFTSSLVVRRLILLCRMSEPPFRPREKLVEKQKYFQNIHKPTYLKGPYDKITSVAIPLALAATSLYLIGRGIYNMSHGIGKKE
;
A
#
# COMPACT_ATOMS: atom_id res chain seq x y z
N MET A 1 49.00 12.31 15.46
CA MET A 1 48.59 11.11 14.69
C MET A 1 48.26 11.60 13.30
N SER A 2 49.25 11.49 12.42
CA SER A 2 49.51 12.44 11.34
C SER A 2 48.73 12.19 10.04
N LEU A 3 48.34 13.28 9.38
CA LEU A 3 47.84 13.33 8.00
C LEU A 3 48.78 12.65 6.97
N GLU A 4 50.06 12.52 7.31
CA GLU A 4 51.09 11.79 6.54
C GLU A 4 50.69 10.32 6.25
N CYS A 5 50.00 9.66 7.18
CA CYS A 5 49.60 8.24 7.03
C CYS A 5 48.48 8.06 5.97
N ILE A 6 47.62 9.07 5.79
CA ILE A 6 46.53 9.00 4.82
C ILE A 6 47.07 9.21 3.39
N LEU A 7 48.05 10.09 3.21
CA LEU A 7 48.62 10.39 1.89
C LEU A 7 49.53 9.28 1.37
N GLU A 8 50.29 8.59 2.22
CA GLU A 8 51.08 7.42 1.81
C GLU A 8 50.20 6.25 1.35
N THR A 9 49.04 6.07 1.99
CA THR A 9 48.09 5.01 1.63
C THR A 9 47.44 5.28 0.27
N PHE A 10 47.10 6.54 -0.03
CA PHE A 10 46.54 6.93 -1.34
C PHE A 10 47.56 6.88 -2.49
N GLY A 11 48.83 7.18 -2.22
CA GLY A 11 49.91 7.11 -3.21
C GLY A 11 50.19 5.68 -3.70
N ARG A 12 50.06 4.68 -2.81
CA ARG A 12 50.33 3.27 -3.12
C ARG A 12 49.20 2.62 -3.94
N ILE A 13 47.96 3.07 -3.80
CA ILE A 13 46.80 2.56 -4.56
C ILE A 13 46.80 3.07 -6.01
N ARG A 14 47.31 4.29 -6.28
CA ARG A 14 47.31 4.87 -7.64
C ARG A 14 48.23 4.14 -8.63
N LYS A 15 49.24 3.39 -8.15
CA LYS A 15 50.24 2.73 -9.01
C LYS A 15 49.82 1.36 -9.57
N THR A 16 48.76 0.75 -9.06
CA THR A 16 48.32 -0.60 -9.49
C THR A 16 47.11 -0.61 -10.43
N MET A 17 46.46 0.52 -10.68
CA MET A 17 45.34 0.60 -11.62
C MET A 17 45.67 1.46 -12.83
N SER A 18 46.55 0.96 -13.69
CA SER A 18 46.53 1.30 -15.12
C SER A 18 45.27 0.67 -15.76
N PHE A 19 44.10 1.16 -15.34
CA PHE A 19 42.84 0.83 -15.99
C PHE A 19 42.79 1.61 -17.31
N ASN A 20 42.79 0.86 -18.42
CA ASN A 20 42.69 1.38 -19.77
C ASN A 20 41.55 2.41 -19.89
N VAL A 21 41.89 3.71 -19.92
CA VAL A 21 40.98 4.84 -20.21
C VAL A 21 40.18 4.63 -21.51
N ALA A 22 40.74 3.85 -22.44
CA ALA A 22 40.08 3.47 -23.71
C ALA A 22 38.80 2.61 -23.54
N LYS A 23 38.64 1.89 -22.42
CA LYS A 23 37.42 1.07 -22.14
C LYS A 23 36.35 1.83 -21.35
N LEU A 24 36.71 2.94 -20.72
CA LEU A 24 35.80 3.73 -19.88
C LEU A 24 34.89 4.65 -20.72
N LEU A 25 35.40 5.16 -21.84
CA LEU A 25 34.68 6.06 -22.73
C LEU A 25 33.42 5.43 -23.39
N PRO A 26 33.45 4.20 -23.94
CA PRO A 26 32.24 3.58 -24.51
C PRO A 26 31.24 3.15 -23.43
N LEU A 27 31.71 2.83 -22.22
CA LEU A 27 30.84 2.45 -21.10
C LEU A 27 30.00 3.64 -20.60
N LEU A 28 30.61 4.82 -20.49
CA LEU A 28 29.90 6.05 -20.14
C LEU A 28 28.90 6.48 -21.23
N ALA A 29 29.24 6.27 -22.51
CA ALA A 29 28.32 6.54 -23.63
C ALA A 29 27.10 5.60 -23.61
N HIS A 30 27.29 4.32 -23.27
CA HIS A 30 26.17 3.39 -23.07
C HIS A 30 25.30 3.76 -21.87
N ILE A 31 25.88 4.20 -20.76
CA ILE A 31 25.09 4.65 -19.59
C ILE A 31 24.27 5.90 -19.95
N ALA A 32 24.87 6.88 -20.65
CA ALA A 32 24.17 8.10 -21.08
C ALA A 32 22.99 7.80 -22.02
N THR A 33 23.16 6.88 -22.98
CA THR A 33 22.09 6.46 -23.89
C THR A 33 20.99 5.64 -23.19
N LEU A 34 21.34 4.84 -22.19
CA LEU A 34 20.34 4.13 -21.37
C LEU A 34 19.53 5.11 -20.50
N THR A 35 20.16 6.16 -19.95
CA THR A 35 19.45 7.19 -19.18
C THR A 35 18.48 8.00 -20.04
N SER A 36 18.82 8.32 -21.30
CA SER A 36 17.95 9.09 -22.20
C SER A 36 16.73 8.30 -22.67
N MET A 37 16.85 6.98 -22.85
CA MET A 37 15.72 6.10 -23.14
C MET A 37 14.77 5.97 -21.94
N PHE A 38 15.30 5.94 -20.71
CA PHE A 38 14.50 5.84 -19.49
C PHE A 38 13.72 7.15 -19.20
N THR A 39 14.33 8.31 -19.42
CA THR A 39 13.64 9.61 -19.33
C THR A 39 12.52 9.74 -20.36
N SER A 40 12.72 9.22 -21.57
CA SER A 40 11.71 9.25 -22.64
C SER A 40 10.50 8.37 -22.29
N SER A 41 10.73 7.18 -21.73
CA SER A 41 9.66 6.28 -21.27
C SER A 41 8.87 6.88 -20.09
N LEU A 42 9.53 7.53 -19.14
CA LEU A 42 8.87 8.20 -18.01
C LEU A 42 8.05 9.41 -18.46
N VAL A 43 8.54 10.22 -19.40
CA VAL A 43 7.79 11.36 -19.97
C VAL A 43 6.57 10.88 -20.75
N VAL A 44 6.71 9.85 -21.58
CA VAL A 44 5.58 9.26 -22.33
C VAL A 44 4.55 8.63 -21.38
N ARG A 45 4.99 7.89 -20.35
CA ARG A 45 4.08 7.36 -19.30
C ARG A 45 3.36 8.47 -18.53
N ARG A 46 4.05 9.58 -18.24
CA ARG A 46 3.48 10.76 -17.56
C ARG A 46 2.49 11.51 -18.45
N LEU A 47 2.76 11.59 -19.75
CA LEU A 47 1.87 12.19 -20.74
C LEU A 47 0.60 11.34 -20.98
N ILE A 48 0.74 10.02 -21.08
CA ILE A 48 -0.38 9.07 -21.22
C ILE A 48 -1.29 9.09 -19.98
N LEU A 49 -0.72 9.25 -18.78
CA LEU A 49 -1.48 9.41 -17.54
C LEU A 49 -2.31 10.71 -17.50
N LEU A 50 -1.82 11.79 -18.11
CA LEU A 50 -2.50 13.07 -18.14
C LEU A 50 -3.76 13.04 -19.03
N CYS A 51 -3.69 12.43 -20.21
CA CYS A 51 -4.85 12.31 -21.12
C CYS A 51 -5.99 11.46 -20.52
N ARG A 52 -5.68 10.49 -19.65
CA ARG A 52 -6.69 9.62 -19.02
C ARG A 52 -7.52 10.32 -17.93
N MET A 53 -7.22 11.58 -17.61
CA MET A 53 -7.92 12.40 -16.62
C MET A 53 -8.80 13.51 -17.23
N SER A 54 -8.98 13.52 -18.56
CA SER A 54 -9.69 14.62 -19.24
C SER A 54 -11.20 14.64 -19.00
N GLU A 55 -11.80 13.55 -18.52
CA GLU A 55 -13.23 13.52 -18.20
C GLU A 55 -13.43 13.70 -16.68
N PRO A 56 -14.13 14.77 -16.24
CA PRO A 56 -14.39 14.95 -14.82
C PRO A 56 -15.30 13.82 -14.33
N PRO A 57 -15.03 13.25 -13.15
CA PRO A 57 -15.86 12.17 -12.61
C PRO A 57 -17.32 12.62 -12.46
N PHE A 58 -18.26 11.68 -12.58
CA PHE A 58 -19.71 11.91 -12.45
C PHE A 58 -20.14 12.62 -11.15
N ARG A 59 -19.27 12.61 -10.13
CA ARG A 59 -19.47 13.32 -8.87
C ARG A 59 -18.35 14.32 -8.63
N PRO A 60 -18.67 15.53 -8.14
CA PRO A 60 -17.69 16.52 -7.70
C PRO A 60 -16.78 15.94 -6.60
N ARG A 61 -15.48 16.21 -6.67
CA ARG A 61 -14.47 15.65 -5.75
C ARG A 61 -14.51 16.29 -4.37
N GLU A 62 -15.14 17.46 -4.25
CA GLU A 62 -15.31 18.24 -3.03
C GLU A 62 -16.01 17.40 -1.95
N LYS A 63 -17.06 16.67 -2.32
CA LYS A 63 -17.80 15.78 -1.40
C LYS A 63 -16.94 14.63 -0.88
N LEU A 64 -16.00 14.11 -1.67
CA LEU A 64 -15.08 13.07 -1.23
C LEU A 64 -14.05 13.62 -0.25
N VAL A 65 -13.51 14.80 -0.53
CA VAL A 65 -12.54 15.45 0.36
C VAL A 65 -13.16 15.76 1.73
N GLU A 66 -14.42 16.20 1.76
CA GLU A 66 -15.16 16.40 3.02
C GLU A 66 -15.28 15.10 3.83
N LYS A 67 -15.67 14.00 3.19
CA LYS A 67 -15.77 12.69 3.87
C LYS A 67 -14.41 12.17 4.30
N GLN A 68 -13.36 12.39 3.50
CA GLN A 68 -11.99 12.03 3.86
C GLN A 68 -11.53 12.77 5.11
N LYS A 69 -11.70 14.10 5.17
CA LYS A 69 -11.38 14.89 6.37
C LYS A 69 -12.16 14.41 7.59
N TYR A 70 -13.46 14.14 7.43
CA TYR A 70 -14.30 13.62 8.50
C TYR A 70 -13.78 12.27 9.05
N PHE A 71 -13.52 11.28 8.19
CA PHE A 71 -13.09 9.94 8.62
C PHE A 71 -11.63 9.84 9.05
N GLN A 72 -10.78 10.78 8.63
CA GLN A 72 -9.38 10.87 9.04
C GLN A 72 -9.22 11.52 10.42
N ASN A 73 -10.12 12.44 10.80
CA ASN A 73 -10.10 13.10 12.11
C ASN A 73 -10.63 12.21 13.25
N ILE A 74 -11.26 11.07 12.95
CA ILE A 74 -11.86 10.19 13.96
C ILE A 74 -10.85 9.13 14.38
N HIS A 75 -10.43 9.18 15.65
CA HIS A 75 -9.57 8.17 16.29
C HIS A 75 -10.36 6.95 16.79
N LYS A 76 -11.07 6.27 15.88
CA LYS A 76 -11.80 5.01 16.14
C LYS A 76 -11.34 3.93 15.16
N PRO A 77 -11.47 2.63 15.51
CA PRO A 77 -11.21 1.56 14.57
C PRO A 77 -12.14 1.65 13.36
N THR A 78 -11.68 1.13 12.21
CA THR A 78 -12.33 1.33 10.89
C THR A 78 -13.82 1.00 10.88
N TYR A 79 -14.25 -0.05 11.58
CA TYR A 79 -15.63 -0.53 11.62
C TYR A 79 -16.55 0.25 12.58
N LEU A 80 -16.05 1.30 13.26
CA LEU A 80 -16.82 2.15 14.18
C LEU A 80 -16.65 3.65 13.89
N LYS A 81 -16.17 4.00 12.69
CA LYS A 81 -15.90 5.41 12.34
C LYS A 81 -17.20 6.19 12.11
N GLY A 82 -18.15 5.63 11.37
CA GLY A 82 -19.43 6.25 11.09
C GLY A 82 -20.48 5.99 12.17
N PRO A 83 -21.49 6.88 12.30
CA PRO A 83 -22.67 6.61 13.13
C PRO A 83 -23.48 5.42 12.60
N TYR A 84 -23.57 5.26 11.28
CA TYR A 84 -24.22 4.11 10.64
C TYR A 84 -23.48 2.80 10.92
N ASP A 85 -22.15 2.85 10.97
CA ASP A 85 -21.32 1.66 11.21
C ASP A 85 -21.58 1.04 12.59
N LYS A 86 -21.99 1.84 13.58
CA LYS A 86 -22.40 1.32 14.90
C LYS A 86 -23.63 0.41 14.79
N ILE A 87 -24.61 0.80 13.99
CA ILE A 87 -25.86 0.03 13.82
C ILE A 87 -25.55 -1.26 13.04
N THR A 88 -24.81 -1.13 11.93
CA THR A 88 -24.54 -2.26 11.03
C THR A 88 -23.50 -3.23 11.56
N SER A 89 -22.52 -2.77 12.34
CA SER A 89 -21.41 -3.61 12.82
C SER A 89 -21.58 -4.10 14.25
N VAL A 90 -22.47 -3.49 15.05
CA VAL A 90 -22.71 -3.92 16.44
C VAL A 90 -24.12 -4.49 16.59
N ALA A 91 -25.16 -3.70 16.31
CA ALA A 91 -26.53 -4.10 16.66
C ALA A 91 -27.02 -5.31 15.83
N ILE A 92 -26.91 -5.24 14.50
CA ILE A 92 -27.39 -6.31 13.61
C ILE A 92 -26.61 -7.62 13.82
N PRO A 93 -25.25 -7.61 13.80
CA PRO A 93 -24.50 -8.86 13.95
C PRO A 93 -24.64 -9.46 15.34
N LEU A 94 -24.76 -8.65 16.40
CA LEU A 94 -24.91 -9.14 17.77
C LEU A 94 -26.29 -9.77 17.99
N ALA A 95 -27.36 -9.14 17.49
CA ALA A 95 -28.70 -9.73 17.54
C ALA A 95 -28.77 -11.05 16.75
N LEU A 96 -28.16 -11.08 15.56
CA LEU A 96 -28.09 -12.29 14.72
C LEU A 96 -27.26 -13.39 15.39
N ALA A 97 -26.11 -13.05 15.97
CA ALA A 97 -25.25 -13.99 16.68
C ALA A 97 -25.95 -14.57 17.92
N ALA A 98 -26.60 -13.72 18.72
CA ALA A 98 -27.33 -14.17 19.91
C ALA A 98 -28.48 -15.11 19.55
N THR A 99 -29.29 -14.74 18.54
CA THR A 99 -30.42 -15.57 18.10
C THR A 99 -29.97 -16.89 17.49
N SER A 100 -28.94 -16.87 16.64
CA SER A 100 -28.37 -18.10 16.06
C SER A 100 -27.78 -19.03 17.14
N LEU A 101 -26.99 -18.50 18.07
CA LEU A 101 -26.44 -19.29 19.18
C LEU A 101 -27.54 -19.90 20.05
N TYR A 102 -28.61 -19.16 20.34
CA TYR A 102 -29.74 -19.68 21.08
C TYR A 102 -30.43 -20.85 20.35
N LEU A 103 -30.67 -20.71 19.05
CA LEU A 103 -31.29 -21.77 18.25
C LEU A 103 -30.39 -23.01 18.15
N ILE A 104 -29.08 -22.82 17.99
CA ILE A 104 -28.10 -23.91 17.97
C ILE A 104 -28.11 -24.62 19.32
N GLY A 105 -28.05 -23.88 20.43
CA GLY A 105 -28.07 -24.45 21.78
C GLY A 105 -29.34 -25.27 22.04
N ARG A 106 -30.51 -24.73 21.69
CA ARG A 106 -31.77 -25.46 21.82
C ARG A 106 -31.83 -26.69 20.90
N GLY A 107 -31.29 -26.59 19.69
CA GLY A 107 -31.19 -27.71 18.76
C GLY A 107 -30.37 -28.85 19.33
N ILE A 108 -29.16 -28.56 19.82
CA ILE A 108 -28.27 -29.55 20.45
C ILE A 108 -28.90 -30.13 21.72
N TYR A 109 -29.54 -29.29 22.53
CA TYR A 109 -30.24 -29.75 23.74
C TYR A 109 -31.36 -30.75 23.39
N ASN A 110 -32.21 -30.42 22.42
CA ASN A 110 -33.30 -31.30 22.00
C ASN A 110 -32.78 -32.62 21.41
N MET A 111 -31.73 -32.58 20.59
CA MET A 111 -31.10 -33.77 20.04
C MET A 111 -30.46 -34.66 21.12
N SER A 112 -29.75 -34.07 22.08
CA SER A 112 -29.08 -34.80 23.17
C SER A 112 -30.05 -35.44 24.16
N HIS A 113 -31.21 -34.82 24.41
CA HIS A 113 -32.22 -35.35 25.33
C HIS A 113 -33.31 -36.17 24.63
N GLY A 114 -33.23 -36.33 23.30
CA GLY A 114 -34.22 -37.10 22.53
C GLY A 114 -35.63 -36.48 22.50
N ILE A 115 -35.74 -35.18 22.78
CA ILE A 115 -36.99 -34.42 22.87
C ILE A 115 -37.36 -33.85 21.50
N GLY A 116 -38.65 -33.84 21.16
CA GLY A 116 -39.14 -33.19 19.93
C GLY A 116 -39.22 -34.09 18.70
N LYS A 117 -39.24 -35.41 18.89
CA LYS A 117 -39.67 -36.34 17.83
C LYS A 117 -41.15 -36.09 17.56
N LYS A 118 -41.49 -35.82 16.30
CA LYS A 118 -42.87 -35.85 15.85
C LYS A 118 -43.27 -37.31 15.69
N GLU A 119 -44.48 -37.63 16.13
CA GLU A 119 -45.13 -38.92 15.92
C GLU A 119 -45.26 -39.23 14.43
#